data_AF-A0A3B3VHX3-F1
#
_entry.id   AF-A0A3B3VHX3-F1
#
_cell.length_a   1.000
_cell.length_b   1.000
_cell.length_c   1.000
_cell.angle_alpha   90.00
_cell.angle_beta   90.00
_cell.angle_gamma   90.00
#
_symmetry.space_group_name_H-M   'P 1'
#
loop_
_entity.id
_entity.type
_entity.pdbx_description
1 polymer ?
#
loop_
_entity_poly.entity_id
_entity_poly.type
_entity_poly.pdbx_seq_one_letter_code
_entity_poly.pdbx_strand_id
1 'polypeptide(L)'
;MFSIAGEAMKDDTKWLWKTDAVVTCIIHTFYTNFHNACRVPRVERVEDTIALPSAGIRGIISKSRIGVSEEREALKQAYHKEKEAKMVNIGFIKKGIDEAQREKPELTEVEQDAQKRSKRIKSRAYDLQMEEEQEIKSLNKLILCAKTQATWDEQLVEKKEIKGLMDEEERRLDIMMEVERRRGLADMKMIEDLQKKQRMEGKDQIYGQIRERMEEKLNDNMLKELEKEQVHRDQERMNREYQERKEQQLLQEEIMRINADVMRAKEKRMEEEKLANTRAMDYLKQKMEREEEFEAEQERIKKEKEKEITRLRALQERAKDYKAEQDAIRAKRSQDISDRKWRMQQKELAEKKARDEANLKAARLEQVKNKEYCMMLEANREKADMERVLKTQLEQIAKEKEVEKKYNEEAQRHAASLRQQVREQEQVALQNRRERLKEADRMFEEERQRNMRLLEVKERKLQELKATGIPEKYCVQVERKSRKIITDPRTVKA
;
A
#
# COMPACT_ATOMS: atom_id res chain seq x y z
N MET A 1 -11.92 -34.71 25.84
CA MET A 1 -12.95 -35.72 25.53
C MET A 1 -14.30 -35.10 25.83
N PHE A 2 -15.32 -35.37 25.00
CA PHE A 2 -16.68 -34.82 25.07
C PHE A 2 -16.76 -33.27 24.92
N SER A 3 -17.70 -32.63 24.20
CA SER A 3 -19.11 -32.92 23.82
C SER A 3 -20.12 -32.60 24.95
N ILE A 4 -21.31 -32.04 24.69
CA ILE A 4 -21.94 -31.51 23.45
C ILE A 4 -23.09 -30.54 23.83
N ALA A 5 -23.51 -29.68 22.89
CA ALA A 5 -24.75 -28.89 22.89
C ALA A 5 -24.97 -27.82 24.00
N GLY A 6 -25.90 -26.90 23.70
CA GLY A 6 -26.22 -25.72 24.51
C GLY A 6 -27.05 -24.69 23.73
N GLU A 7 -28.13 -25.13 23.06
CA GLU A 7 -29.05 -24.20 22.38
C GLU A 7 -29.86 -23.38 23.38
N ALA A 8 -29.90 -22.05 23.24
CA ALA A 8 -31.09 -21.22 23.40
C ALA A 8 -30.76 -19.70 23.29
N MET A 9 -31.13 -19.08 22.17
CA MET A 9 -31.92 -17.84 22.16
C MET A 9 -32.32 -17.48 20.73
N LYS A 10 -33.52 -17.92 20.35
CA LYS A 10 -34.29 -17.30 19.27
C LYS A 10 -35.10 -16.13 19.83
N ASP A 11 -35.52 -15.27 18.92
CA ASP A 11 -36.73 -14.44 19.02
C ASP A 11 -36.90 -13.64 20.33
N ASP A 12 -36.39 -12.39 20.33
CA ASP A 12 -37.25 -11.29 20.77
C ASP A 12 -36.89 -9.94 20.11
N THR A 13 -37.80 -8.96 20.20
CA THR A 13 -37.76 -7.59 19.58
C THR A 13 -38.16 -7.44 18.10
N LYS A 14 -39.07 -8.27 17.58
CA LYS A 14 -39.72 -8.05 16.26
C LYS A 14 -41.11 -7.37 16.32
N TRP A 15 -41.33 -6.49 17.30
CA TRP A 15 -42.61 -5.80 17.51
C TRP A 15 -42.47 -4.33 17.98
N LEU A 16 -42.02 -3.44 17.10
CA LEU A 16 -42.40 -2.03 17.15
C LEU A 16 -42.86 -1.52 15.77
N TRP A 17 -44.16 -1.23 15.69
CA TRP A 17 -44.86 -0.33 14.76
C TRP A 17 -44.71 -0.55 13.24
N LYS A 18 -45.65 -1.34 12.70
CA LYS A 18 -46.20 -1.11 11.35
C LYS A 18 -46.95 0.24 11.30
N THR A 19 -46.26 1.36 11.12
CA THR A 19 -46.85 2.63 10.63
C THR A 19 -45.76 3.60 10.21
N ASP A 20 -45.37 3.60 8.94
CA ASP A 20 -44.76 4.79 8.28
C ASP A 20 -44.76 4.65 6.73
N ALA A 21 -45.95 4.39 6.19
CA ALA A 21 -46.20 4.38 4.74
C ALA A 21 -47.37 5.31 4.33
N VAL A 22 -47.89 6.12 5.26
CA VAL A 22 -49.14 6.90 5.09
C VAL A 22 -49.03 8.29 5.72
N VAL A 23 -48.03 9.09 5.30
CA VAL A 23 -47.94 10.52 5.65
C VAL A 23 -47.95 11.43 4.39
N THR A 24 -47.70 10.88 3.20
CA THR A 24 -47.64 11.63 1.93
C THR A 24 -49.00 11.81 1.22
N CYS A 25 -50.14 11.70 1.94
CA CYS A 25 -51.48 11.72 1.34
C CYS A 25 -52.54 12.62 2.03
N ILE A 26 -52.21 13.39 3.08
CA ILE A 26 -53.21 14.14 3.87
C ILE A 26 -53.11 15.67 3.67
N ILE A 27 -53.14 16.14 2.41
CA ILE A 27 -53.54 17.53 2.07
C ILE A 27 -54.37 17.58 0.76
N HIS A 28 -55.20 16.56 0.46
CA HIS A 28 -55.98 16.57 -0.80
C HIS A 28 -57.46 16.16 -0.70
N THR A 29 -58.03 16.09 0.50
CA THR A 29 -59.44 15.69 0.71
C THR A 29 -60.18 16.51 1.79
N PHE A 30 -60.16 17.85 1.71
CA PHE A 30 -61.05 18.69 2.55
C PHE A 30 -61.53 20.03 1.95
N TYR A 31 -61.31 20.30 0.66
CA TYR A 31 -61.89 21.46 -0.04
C TYR A 31 -62.61 21.08 -1.34
N THR A 32 -63.45 20.05 -1.24
CA THR A 32 -64.48 19.71 -2.24
C THR A 32 -65.85 19.81 -1.58
N ASN A 33 -66.77 20.55 -2.21
CA ASN A 33 -68.16 20.85 -1.77
C ASN A 33 -68.35 22.08 -0.86
N PHE A 34 -68.12 23.29 -1.40
CA PHE A 34 -69.12 24.37 -1.34
C PHE A 34 -68.95 25.31 -2.54
N HIS A 35 -70.05 25.90 -3.05
CA HIS A 35 -70.16 26.75 -4.25
C HIS A 35 -70.17 26.12 -5.66
N ASN A 36 -71.02 25.11 -5.86
CA ASN A 36 -71.77 25.00 -7.12
C ASN A 36 -72.84 26.12 -7.20
N ALA A 37 -72.49 27.34 -7.65
CA ALA A 37 -73.48 28.42 -7.85
C ALA A 37 -73.01 29.61 -8.74
N CYS A 38 -72.46 29.39 -9.94
CA CYS A 38 -72.33 30.45 -10.95
C CYS A 38 -72.32 29.90 -12.39
N ARG A 39 -73.51 29.73 -12.99
CA ARG A 39 -73.66 29.47 -14.42
C ARG A 39 -73.36 30.77 -15.20
N VAL A 40 -72.14 30.90 -15.73
CA VAL A 40 -71.90 31.82 -16.86
C VAL A 40 -72.50 31.17 -18.11
N PRO A 41 -73.47 31.80 -18.80
CA PRO A 41 -74.11 31.19 -19.97
C PRO A 41 -73.12 31.01 -21.12
N ARG A 42 -72.96 29.77 -21.59
CA ARG A 42 -72.21 29.49 -22.82
C ARG A 42 -73.11 29.84 -24.01
N VAL A 43 -73.16 31.13 -24.36
CA VAL A 43 -73.88 31.60 -25.55
C VAL A 43 -73.24 31.00 -26.79
N GLU A 44 -73.97 30.13 -27.47
CA GLU A 44 -73.59 29.65 -28.80
C GLU A 44 -73.63 30.84 -29.75
N ARG A 45 -72.45 31.31 -30.18
CA ARG A 45 -72.38 32.23 -31.30
C ARG A 45 -72.58 31.42 -32.56
N VAL A 46 -73.75 31.60 -33.18
CA VAL A 46 -73.96 31.21 -34.57
C VAL A 46 -72.93 31.97 -35.41
N GLU A 47 -72.03 31.25 -36.05
CA GLU A 47 -71.07 31.84 -36.99
C GLU A 47 -71.77 32.07 -38.33
N ASP A 48 -72.59 33.12 -38.38
CA ASP A 48 -73.16 33.68 -39.61
C ASP A 48 -71.99 34.07 -40.55
N THR A 49 -71.62 33.13 -41.41
CA THR A 49 -70.43 33.22 -42.25
C THR A 49 -70.73 34.11 -43.46
N ILE A 50 -70.85 35.41 -43.20
CA ILE A 50 -71.01 36.45 -44.23
C ILE A 50 -69.71 36.46 -45.05
N ALA A 51 -69.74 35.80 -46.20
CA ALA A 51 -68.63 35.69 -47.13
C ALA A 51 -68.33 37.04 -47.81
N LEU A 52 -67.63 37.93 -47.09
CA LEU A 52 -67.16 39.22 -47.60
C LEU A 52 -66.30 39.01 -48.86
N PRO A 53 -66.68 39.59 -50.02
CA PRO A 53 -65.93 39.42 -51.25
C PRO A 53 -64.47 39.86 -51.11
N SER A 54 -63.54 39.06 -51.64
CA SER A 54 -62.08 39.21 -51.39
C SER A 54 -61.49 40.56 -51.84
N ALA A 55 -62.22 41.34 -52.64
CA ALA A 55 -61.88 42.72 -52.97
C ALA A 55 -61.90 43.67 -51.75
N GLY A 56 -62.88 43.53 -50.85
CA GLY A 56 -63.05 44.42 -49.70
C GLY A 56 -61.96 44.26 -48.65
N ILE A 57 -61.58 43.01 -48.34
CA ILE A 57 -60.60 42.66 -47.30
C ILE A 57 -59.22 43.30 -47.60
N ARG A 58 -58.78 43.29 -48.86
CA ARG A 58 -57.53 43.94 -49.29
C ARG A 58 -57.53 45.47 -49.13
N GLY A 59 -58.70 46.11 -49.19
CA GLY A 59 -58.87 47.55 -48.95
C GLY A 59 -58.87 47.97 -47.48
N ILE A 60 -59.07 47.03 -46.55
CA ILE A 60 -59.05 47.27 -45.10
C ILE A 60 -57.62 47.05 -44.55
N ILE A 61 -57.00 45.93 -44.90
CA ILE A 61 -55.64 45.57 -44.45
C ILE A 61 -54.60 46.62 -44.89
N SER A 62 -54.78 47.23 -46.06
CA SER A 62 -53.92 48.32 -46.57
C SER A 62 -54.10 49.68 -45.85
N LYS A 63 -55.12 49.83 -45.00
CA LYS A 63 -55.39 51.06 -44.22
C LYS A 63 -55.10 50.93 -42.73
N SER A 64 -55.05 49.71 -42.18
CA SER A 64 -54.70 49.45 -40.78
C SER A 64 -53.20 49.62 -40.51
N ARG A 65 -52.73 50.86 -40.41
CA ARG A 65 -51.33 51.22 -40.09
C ARG A 65 -51.02 50.97 -38.60
N ILE A 66 -50.83 49.71 -38.22
CA ILE A 66 -50.47 49.33 -36.85
C ILE A 66 -48.99 49.64 -36.58
N GLY A 67 -48.72 50.88 -36.18
CA GLY A 67 -47.71 51.13 -35.13
C GLY A 67 -48.37 50.92 -33.76
N VAL A 68 -47.64 50.63 -32.68
CA VAL A 68 -46.19 50.40 -32.55
C VAL A 68 -45.98 49.20 -31.61
N SER A 69 -45.25 48.16 -32.04
CA SER A 69 -44.96 47.01 -31.14
C SER A 69 -44.03 47.42 -29.99
N GLU A 70 -43.05 48.28 -30.33
CA GLU A 70 -42.01 48.79 -29.44
C GLU A 70 -42.58 49.53 -28.23
N GLU A 71 -43.66 50.31 -28.37
CA GLU A 71 -44.37 50.95 -27.25
C GLU A 71 -44.97 49.92 -26.28
N ARG A 72 -45.60 48.87 -26.84
CA ARG A 72 -46.22 47.79 -26.06
C ARG A 72 -45.19 46.91 -25.37
N GLU A 73 -43.99 46.80 -25.93
CA GLU A 73 -42.83 46.14 -25.34
C GLU A 73 -42.15 47.02 -24.30
N ALA A 74 -42.01 48.33 -24.53
CA ALA A 74 -41.50 49.30 -23.57
C ALA A 74 -42.36 49.36 -22.30
N LEU A 75 -43.70 49.36 -22.43
CA LEU A 75 -44.61 49.30 -21.30
C LEU A 75 -44.46 48.00 -20.49
N LYS A 76 -44.26 46.85 -21.15
CA LYS A 76 -43.93 45.58 -20.45
C LYS A 76 -42.59 45.68 -19.73
N GLN A 77 -41.56 46.20 -20.38
CA GLN A 77 -40.23 46.37 -19.76
C GLN A 77 -40.27 47.32 -18.56
N ALA A 78 -41.06 48.40 -18.63
CA ALA A 78 -41.27 49.31 -17.51
C ALA A 78 -41.95 48.60 -16.32
N TYR A 79 -43.02 47.85 -16.57
CA TYR A 79 -43.71 47.06 -15.54
C TYR A 79 -42.82 45.97 -14.91
N HIS A 80 -41.99 45.30 -15.72
CA HIS A 80 -40.99 44.35 -15.22
C HIS A 80 -39.95 45.03 -14.31
N LYS A 81 -39.38 46.17 -14.73
CA LYS A 81 -38.43 46.97 -13.93
C LYS A 81 -39.05 47.47 -12.63
N GLU A 82 -40.32 47.89 -12.64
CA GLU A 82 -41.04 48.31 -11.43
C GLU A 82 -41.26 47.14 -10.46
N LYS A 83 -41.58 45.95 -10.97
CA LYS A 83 -41.72 44.72 -10.17
C LYS A 83 -40.37 44.27 -9.59
N GLU A 84 -39.29 44.36 -10.36
CA GLU A 84 -37.93 44.08 -9.91
C GLU A 84 -37.49 45.07 -8.82
N ALA A 85 -37.73 46.38 -9.00
CA ALA A 85 -37.47 47.39 -7.98
C ALA A 85 -38.22 47.11 -6.66
N LYS A 86 -39.49 46.69 -6.73
CA LYS A 86 -40.27 46.28 -5.55
C LYS A 86 -39.70 45.03 -4.88
N MET A 87 -39.30 44.01 -5.64
CA MET A 87 -38.64 42.81 -5.11
C MET A 87 -37.28 43.13 -4.46
N VAL A 88 -36.49 44.02 -5.06
CA VAL A 88 -35.23 44.51 -4.50
C VAL A 88 -35.47 45.27 -3.20
N ASN A 89 -36.49 46.14 -3.13
CA ASN A 89 -36.81 46.89 -1.92
C ASN A 89 -37.30 45.97 -0.78
N ILE A 90 -38.11 44.96 -1.08
CA ILE A 90 -38.46 43.89 -0.12
C ILE A 90 -37.21 43.13 0.34
N GLY A 91 -36.26 42.88 -0.57
CA GLY A 91 -34.96 42.30 -0.25
C GLY A 91 -34.11 43.17 0.69
N PHE A 92 -34.13 44.50 0.54
CA PHE A 92 -33.48 45.42 1.46
C PHE A 92 -34.16 45.45 2.84
N ILE A 93 -35.50 45.52 2.89
CA ILE A 93 -36.24 45.45 4.17
C ILE A 93 -35.95 44.13 4.88
N LYS A 94 -35.94 43.00 4.15
CA LYS A 94 -35.60 41.71 4.74
C LYS A 94 -34.16 41.66 5.26
N LYS A 95 -33.18 42.18 4.50
CA LYS A 95 -31.80 42.31 4.98
C LYS A 95 -31.70 43.15 6.25
N GLY A 96 -32.41 44.28 6.33
CA GLY A 96 -32.45 45.11 7.54
C GLY A 96 -33.03 44.38 8.76
N ILE A 97 -34.01 43.49 8.56
CA ILE A 97 -34.54 42.62 9.63
C ILE A 97 -33.52 41.52 9.99
N ASP A 98 -32.92 40.88 9.00
CA ASP A 98 -31.86 39.86 9.20
C ASP A 98 -30.60 40.47 9.86
N GLU A 99 -30.34 41.77 9.68
CA GLU A 99 -29.26 42.55 10.28
C GLU A 99 -29.60 43.01 11.70
N ALA A 100 -30.82 43.52 11.94
CA ALA A 100 -31.32 43.80 13.29
C ALA A 100 -31.44 42.52 14.17
N GLN A 101 -31.57 41.34 13.58
CA GLN A 101 -31.49 40.05 14.30
C GLN A 101 -30.04 39.55 14.49
N ARG A 102 -29.04 40.14 13.80
CA ARG A 102 -27.62 39.89 14.03
C ARG A 102 -27.02 40.82 15.09
N GLU A 103 -27.61 41.99 15.29
CA GLU A 103 -27.42 42.80 16.50
C GLU A 103 -27.96 42.02 17.69
N LYS A 104 -27.08 41.22 18.31
CA LYS A 104 -27.44 40.39 19.46
C LYS A 104 -27.88 41.31 20.60
N PRO A 105 -29.01 41.01 21.29
CA PRO A 105 -29.37 41.73 22.50
C PRO A 105 -28.23 41.65 23.51
N GLU A 106 -28.07 42.71 24.31
CA GLU A 106 -27.05 42.74 25.35
C GLU A 106 -27.25 41.56 26.31
N LEU A 107 -26.19 40.79 26.51
CA LEU A 107 -26.24 39.53 27.26
C LEU A 107 -26.75 39.78 28.68
N THR A 108 -27.79 39.04 29.06
CA THR A 108 -28.38 39.09 30.41
C THR A 108 -27.30 38.84 31.46
N GLU A 109 -27.38 39.44 32.65
CA GLU A 109 -26.35 39.26 33.70
C GLU A 109 -26.04 37.78 33.98
N VAL A 110 -27.07 36.92 34.00
CA VAL A 110 -26.96 35.46 34.16
C VAL A 110 -26.16 34.82 33.02
N GLU A 111 -26.34 35.28 31.78
CA GLU A 111 -25.61 34.79 30.60
C GLU A 111 -24.17 35.30 30.58
N GLN A 112 -23.93 36.56 30.98
CA GLN A 112 -22.58 37.08 31.18
C GLN A 112 -21.85 36.28 32.26
N ASP A 113 -22.53 35.92 33.35
CA ASP A 113 -21.94 35.15 34.44
C ASP A 113 -21.71 33.68 34.05
N ALA A 114 -22.62 33.09 33.27
CA ALA A 114 -22.41 31.80 32.61
C ALA A 114 -21.20 31.84 31.66
N GLN A 115 -21.01 32.92 30.90
CA GLN A 115 -19.81 33.12 30.08
C GLN A 115 -18.55 33.31 30.93
N LYS A 116 -18.58 34.08 32.02
CA LYS A 116 -17.45 34.22 32.97
C LYS A 116 -17.10 32.86 33.61
N ARG A 117 -18.09 32.04 33.96
CA ARG A 117 -17.91 30.66 34.44
C ARG A 117 -17.30 29.78 33.36
N SER A 118 -17.84 29.77 32.14
CA SER A 118 -17.31 29.02 31.00
C SER A 118 -15.86 29.42 30.64
N LYS A 119 -15.56 30.72 30.61
CA LYS A 119 -14.20 31.25 30.39
C LYS A 119 -13.22 30.79 31.48
N ARG A 120 -13.62 30.84 32.77
CA ARG A 120 -12.81 30.32 33.89
C ARG A 120 -12.58 28.82 33.81
N ILE A 121 -13.59 28.03 33.43
CA ILE A 121 -13.46 26.58 33.24
C ILE A 121 -12.51 26.28 32.07
N LYS A 122 -12.64 26.99 30.94
CA LYS A 122 -11.76 26.84 29.76
C LYS A 122 -10.32 27.24 30.06
N SER A 123 -10.09 28.35 30.78
CA SER A 123 -8.73 28.72 31.23
C SER A 123 -8.16 27.63 32.12
N ARG A 124 -8.86 27.23 33.18
CA ARG A 124 -8.38 26.18 34.10
C ARG A 124 -8.08 24.85 33.38
N ALA A 125 -8.89 24.46 32.40
CA ALA A 125 -8.63 23.27 31.59
C ALA A 125 -7.37 23.42 30.72
N TYR A 126 -7.18 24.59 30.09
CA TYR A 126 -5.98 24.90 29.32
C TYR A 126 -4.72 24.98 30.20
N ASP A 127 -4.78 25.68 31.33
CA ASP A 127 -3.66 25.78 32.27
C ASP A 127 -3.30 24.38 32.80
N LEU A 128 -4.26 23.50 33.11
CA LEU A 128 -4.02 22.09 33.45
C LEU A 128 -3.38 21.28 32.31
N GLN A 129 -3.79 21.47 31.06
CA GLN A 129 -3.13 20.84 29.90
C GLN A 129 -1.67 21.32 29.77
N MET A 130 -1.40 22.59 30.04
CA MET A 130 -0.03 23.12 30.06
C MET A 130 0.78 22.63 31.28
N GLU A 131 0.15 22.28 32.41
CA GLU A 131 0.82 21.56 33.51
C GLU A 131 1.19 20.11 33.14
N GLU A 132 0.52 19.51 32.16
CA GLU A 132 0.81 18.15 31.71
C GLU A 132 2.01 18.04 30.76
N GLU A 133 2.42 19.14 30.14
CA GLU A 133 3.60 19.21 29.27
C GLU A 133 4.91 18.94 30.03
N GLN A 134 5.79 18.11 29.46
CA GLN A 134 6.97 17.58 30.17
C GLN A 134 8.00 18.68 30.51
N GLU A 135 8.13 19.68 29.66
CA GLU A 135 9.00 20.84 29.87
C GLU A 135 8.49 21.72 31.02
N ILE A 136 7.17 21.74 31.24
CA ILE A 136 6.52 22.48 32.34
C ILE A 136 6.59 21.68 33.64
N LYS A 137 6.39 20.36 33.62
CA LYS A 137 6.67 19.46 34.75
C LYS A 137 8.12 19.57 35.23
N SER A 138 9.06 19.63 34.29
CA SER A 138 10.48 19.81 34.58
C SER A 138 10.78 21.20 35.17
N LEU A 139 10.15 22.26 34.64
CA LEU A 139 10.22 23.61 35.25
C LEU A 139 9.62 23.64 36.67
N ASN A 140 8.46 23.00 36.91
CA ASN A 140 7.84 22.91 38.23
C ASN A 140 8.77 22.24 39.25
N LYS A 141 9.48 21.18 38.85
CA LYS A 141 10.49 20.53 39.69
C LYS A 141 11.64 21.47 40.04
N LEU A 142 12.12 22.28 39.09
CA LEU A 142 13.15 23.29 39.33
C LEU A 142 12.66 24.41 40.27
N ILE A 143 11.43 24.88 40.07
CA ILE A 143 10.76 25.87 40.93
C ILE A 143 10.63 25.36 42.37
N LEU A 144 10.22 24.09 42.55
CA LEU A 144 10.13 23.46 43.86
C LEU A 144 11.51 23.35 44.53
N CYS A 145 12.53 22.89 43.82
CA CYS A 145 13.90 22.83 44.34
C CYS A 145 14.46 24.21 44.73
N ALA A 146 14.12 25.27 43.97
CA ALA A 146 14.50 26.65 44.30
C ALA A 146 13.81 27.15 45.57
N LYS A 147 12.51 26.87 45.73
CA LYS A 147 11.75 27.16 46.96
C LYS A 147 12.36 26.45 48.17
N THR A 148 12.61 25.15 48.09
CA THR A 148 13.20 24.38 49.21
C THR A 148 14.62 24.83 49.56
N GLN A 149 15.42 25.27 48.57
CA GLN A 149 16.76 25.78 48.84
C GLN A 149 16.71 27.16 49.52
N ALA A 150 15.79 28.04 49.13
CA ALA A 150 15.61 29.34 49.79
C ALA A 150 15.22 29.17 51.27
N THR A 151 14.23 28.33 51.56
CA THR A 151 13.83 28.05 52.96
C THR A 151 14.92 27.34 53.77
N TRP A 152 15.80 26.57 53.13
CA TRP A 152 16.92 25.90 53.81
C TRP A 152 18.09 26.87 54.10
N ASP A 153 18.38 27.79 53.19
CA ASP A 153 19.33 28.89 53.44
C ASP A 153 18.84 29.78 54.61
N GLU A 154 17.53 30.05 54.67
CA GLU A 154 16.86 30.81 55.75
C GLU A 154 16.95 30.08 57.10
N GLN A 155 16.55 28.81 57.18
CA GLN A 155 16.71 27.96 58.37
C GLN A 155 18.17 27.81 58.83
N LEU A 156 19.14 27.90 57.91
CA LEU A 156 20.56 27.87 58.23
C LEU A 156 21.05 29.20 58.87
N VAL A 157 20.36 30.32 58.63
CA VAL A 157 20.58 31.59 59.33
C VAL A 157 19.91 31.53 60.70
N GLU A 158 18.61 31.21 60.78
CA GLU A 158 17.86 31.05 62.04
C GLU A 158 18.62 30.16 63.04
N LYS A 159 19.10 28.99 62.59
CA LYS A 159 19.85 28.05 63.43
C LYS A 159 21.17 28.62 63.99
N LYS A 160 21.83 29.54 63.27
CA LYS A 160 23.05 30.21 63.76
C LYS A 160 22.71 31.28 64.78
N GLU A 161 21.64 32.04 64.55
CA GLU A 161 21.17 33.08 65.46
C GLU A 161 20.69 32.46 66.78
N ILE A 162 19.87 31.40 66.71
CA ILE A 162 19.46 30.60 67.87
C ILE A 162 20.69 30.07 68.63
N LYS A 163 21.71 29.54 67.93
CA LYS A 163 22.94 29.09 68.61
C LYS A 163 23.68 30.26 69.26
N GLY A 164 23.78 31.42 68.61
CA GLY A 164 24.42 32.61 69.20
C GLY A 164 23.76 33.02 70.52
N LEU A 165 22.43 33.05 70.56
CA LEU A 165 21.64 33.35 71.76
C LEU A 165 21.79 32.28 72.86
N MET A 166 21.85 31.00 72.49
CA MET A 166 22.13 29.91 73.44
C MET A 166 23.55 30.02 74.02
N ASP A 167 24.56 30.21 73.18
CA ASP A 167 25.95 30.39 73.59
C ASP A 167 26.13 31.66 74.47
N GLU A 168 25.22 32.63 74.41
CA GLU A 168 25.21 33.85 75.24
C GLU A 168 24.53 33.65 76.60
N GLU A 169 23.39 32.96 76.67
CA GLU A 169 22.75 32.61 77.94
C GLU A 169 23.57 31.57 78.72
N GLU A 170 24.26 30.63 78.04
CA GLU A 170 25.24 29.73 78.67
C GLU A 170 26.36 30.52 79.38
N ARG A 171 26.98 31.51 78.70
CA ARG A 171 27.99 32.39 79.33
C ARG A 171 27.44 33.16 80.54
N ARG A 172 26.17 33.59 80.49
CA ARG A 172 25.50 34.28 81.59
C ARG A 172 25.28 33.36 82.79
N LEU A 173 24.90 32.11 82.54
CA LEU A 173 24.75 31.08 83.58
C LEU A 173 26.10 30.70 84.19
N ASP A 174 27.16 30.54 83.40
CA ASP A 174 28.53 30.32 83.90
C ASP A 174 29.00 31.44 84.82
N ILE A 175 28.77 32.70 84.45
CA ILE A 175 29.09 33.87 85.30
C ILE A 175 28.28 33.82 86.60
N MET A 176 27.01 33.43 86.57
CA MET A 176 26.18 33.28 87.77
C MET A 176 26.68 32.15 88.68
N MET A 177 27.02 30.99 88.11
CA MET A 177 27.58 29.85 88.85
C MET A 177 28.94 30.18 89.48
N GLU A 178 29.80 30.93 88.79
CA GLU A 178 31.08 31.39 89.35
C GLU A 178 30.90 32.41 90.48
N VAL A 179 29.86 33.25 90.44
CA VAL A 179 29.48 34.14 91.55
C VAL A 179 28.99 33.35 92.77
N GLU A 180 28.10 32.37 92.58
CA GLU A 180 27.63 31.52 93.69
C GLU A 180 28.74 30.63 94.26
N ARG A 181 29.61 30.09 93.42
CA ARG A 181 30.81 29.34 93.87
C ARG A 181 31.74 30.21 94.70
N ARG A 182 31.89 31.50 94.36
CA ARG A 182 32.67 32.47 95.15
C ARG A 182 31.98 32.84 96.47
N ARG A 183 30.64 32.93 96.50
CA ARG A 183 29.86 33.12 97.74
C ARG A 183 30.06 31.94 98.69
N GLY A 184 29.80 30.71 98.24
CA GLY A 184 30.02 29.51 99.06
C GLY A 184 31.45 29.36 99.59
N LEU A 185 32.46 29.75 98.80
CA LEU A 185 33.87 29.79 99.28
C LEU A 185 34.16 30.91 100.28
N ALA A 186 33.42 32.02 100.27
CA ALA A 186 33.52 33.07 101.28
C ALA A 186 32.81 32.64 102.58
N ASP A 187 31.62 32.04 102.47
CA ASP A 187 30.85 31.53 103.60
C ASP A 187 31.60 30.40 104.33
N MET A 188 32.19 29.45 103.58
CA MET A 188 33.03 28.40 104.15
C MET A 188 34.26 28.97 104.88
N LYS A 189 34.91 30.01 104.35
CA LYS A 189 36.00 30.70 105.06
C LYS A 189 35.52 31.38 106.34
N MET A 190 34.35 32.01 106.31
CA MET A 190 33.77 32.64 107.50
C MET A 190 33.44 31.60 108.59
N ILE A 191 32.98 30.40 108.19
CA ILE A 191 32.77 29.25 109.08
C ILE A 191 34.11 28.72 109.61
N GLU A 192 35.14 28.55 108.76
CA GLU A 192 36.47 28.10 109.16
C GLU A 192 37.13 29.06 110.15
N ASP A 193 37.05 30.38 109.94
CA ASP A 193 37.57 31.39 110.86
C ASP A 193 36.78 31.42 112.19
N LEU A 194 35.46 31.19 112.16
CA LEU A 194 34.66 31.05 113.38
C LEU A 194 35.05 29.78 114.16
N GLN A 195 35.16 28.63 113.48
CA GLN A 195 35.64 27.38 114.08
C GLN A 195 37.11 27.47 114.54
N LYS A 196 37.92 28.34 113.93
CA LYS A 196 39.30 28.62 114.36
C LYS A 196 39.33 29.45 115.64
N LYS A 197 38.45 30.46 115.78
CA LYS A 197 38.25 31.19 117.05
C LYS A 197 37.78 30.25 118.16
N GLN A 198 36.72 29.46 117.91
CA GLN A 198 36.22 28.46 118.85
C GLN A 198 37.28 27.41 119.23
N ARG A 199 38.12 26.98 118.29
CA ARG A 199 39.27 26.09 118.59
C ARG A 199 40.35 26.76 119.42
N MET A 200 40.58 28.07 119.27
CA MET A 200 41.49 28.82 120.14
C MET A 200 40.89 28.99 121.54
N GLU A 201 39.63 29.39 121.65
CA GLU A 201 38.89 29.51 122.92
C GLU A 201 38.85 28.17 123.67
N GLY A 202 38.50 27.08 122.98
CA GLY A 202 38.48 25.73 123.54
C GLY A 202 39.88 25.19 123.88
N LYS A 203 40.90 25.52 123.08
CA LYS A 203 42.32 25.25 123.41
C LYS A 203 42.69 25.97 124.71
N ASP A 204 42.38 27.25 124.83
CA ASP A 204 42.78 28.05 126.00
C ASP A 204 42.00 27.61 127.26
N GLN A 205 40.74 27.17 127.12
CA GLN A 205 40.00 26.43 128.17
C GLN A 205 40.70 25.12 128.55
N ILE A 206 41.21 24.34 127.58
CA ILE A 206 41.97 23.11 127.84
C ILE A 206 43.33 23.43 128.50
N TYR A 207 43.97 24.56 128.23
CA TYR A 207 45.14 25.04 129.01
C TYR A 207 44.79 25.58 130.41
N GLY A 208 43.50 25.82 130.68
CA GLY A 208 42.95 25.92 132.03
C GLY A 208 42.79 24.55 132.67
N GLN A 209 42.01 23.67 132.05
CA GLN A 209 41.75 22.30 132.55
C GLN A 209 42.99 21.43 132.69
N ILE A 210 44.05 21.63 131.91
CA ILE A 210 45.33 20.91 132.06
C ILE A 210 46.15 21.50 133.21
N ARG A 211 45.91 22.75 133.62
CA ARG A 211 46.46 23.29 134.88
C ARG A 211 45.80 22.56 136.05
N GLU A 212 44.46 22.59 136.08
CA GLU A 212 43.64 21.88 137.06
C GLU A 212 43.89 20.36 137.04
N ARG A 213 44.09 19.71 135.88
CA ARG A 213 44.44 18.28 135.79
C ARG A 213 45.92 17.94 135.93
N MET A 214 46.82 18.91 135.93
CA MET A 214 48.16 18.73 136.49
C MET A 214 48.17 18.92 138.01
N GLU A 215 47.18 19.62 138.57
CA GLU A 215 46.88 19.66 140.00
C GLU A 215 46.07 18.42 140.47
N GLU A 216 45.26 17.81 139.58
CA GLU A 216 44.39 16.66 139.87
C GLU A 216 45.01 15.30 139.53
N LYS A 217 45.71 15.13 138.39
CA LYS A 217 46.35 13.85 138.04
C LYS A 217 47.65 13.58 138.82
N LEU A 218 48.16 14.62 139.50
CA LEU A 218 49.05 14.51 140.65
C LEU A 218 48.48 13.57 141.74
N ASN A 219 47.17 13.29 141.71
CA ASN A 219 46.43 12.51 142.69
C ASN A 219 45.89 11.14 142.17
N ASP A 220 46.05 10.74 140.88
CA ASP A 220 45.11 9.73 140.24
C ASP A 220 45.64 8.59 139.29
N ASN A 221 46.81 8.69 138.65
CA ASN A 221 47.23 8.03 137.37
C ASN A 221 46.92 6.50 136.97
N MET A 222 46.17 6.16 135.83
CA MET A 222 45.72 4.76 135.34
C MET A 222 45.64 4.29 133.76
N LEU A 223 44.54 3.66 133.17
CA LEU A 223 44.45 2.36 132.30
C LEU A 223 44.36 2.13 130.68
N LYS A 224 43.19 1.82 129.99
CA LYS A 224 42.75 0.61 129.08
C LYS A 224 42.81 0.47 127.46
N GLU A 225 42.13 -0.55 126.79
CA GLU A 225 42.38 -1.30 125.45
C GLU A 225 41.16 -1.74 124.45
N LEU A 226 41.36 -2.46 123.26
CA LEU A 226 40.48 -3.48 122.44
C LEU A 226 40.50 -3.58 120.80
N GLU A 227 39.73 -4.49 120.08
CA GLU A 227 39.88 -5.06 118.63
C GLU A 227 38.62 -5.53 117.72
N LYS A 228 38.71 -6.03 116.40
CA LYS A 228 37.75 -6.93 115.50
C LYS A 228 37.99 -7.17 113.91
N GLU A 229 37.21 -8.00 113.11
CA GLU A 229 37.49 -8.53 111.66
C GLU A 229 36.33 -9.21 110.72
N GLN A 230 36.49 -9.39 109.34
CA GLN A 230 36.12 -10.51 108.31
C GLN A 230 34.92 -10.61 107.20
N VAL A 231 35.12 -11.32 106.00
CA VAL A 231 34.21 -12.15 105.01
C VAL A 231 33.75 -11.74 103.50
N HIS A 232 33.71 -12.62 102.41
CA HIS A 232 33.02 -12.50 101.01
C HIS A 232 32.94 -13.76 99.96
N ARG A 233 32.18 -13.78 98.78
CA ARG A 233 32.21 -14.79 97.58
C ARG A 233 31.65 -14.47 96.08
N ASP A 234 31.18 -15.44 95.19
CA ASP A 234 31.18 -15.52 93.63
C ASP A 234 30.01 -16.25 92.74
N GLN A 235 30.06 -16.42 91.34
CA GLN A 235 28.90 -16.91 90.40
C GLN A 235 29.03 -17.53 88.90
N GLU A 236 30.07 -17.44 88.04
CA GLU A 236 29.94 -17.33 86.52
C GLU A 236 29.66 -18.55 85.55
N ARG A 237 29.00 -18.33 84.37
CA ARG A 237 28.70 -19.37 83.32
C ARG A 237 28.41 -18.85 81.85
N MET A 238 29.01 -19.49 80.82
CA MET A 238 28.61 -19.71 79.38
C MET A 238 27.87 -18.64 78.51
N ASN A 239 28.46 -18.24 77.35
CA ASN A 239 27.77 -17.88 76.07
C ASN A 239 28.75 -17.40 74.94
N ARG A 240 29.06 -18.20 73.89
CA ARG A 240 29.78 -17.78 72.65
C ARG A 240 29.52 -18.71 71.43
N GLU A 241 29.86 -18.20 70.22
CA GLU A 241 30.18 -18.91 68.94
C GLU A 241 29.07 -19.54 68.06
N TYR A 242 28.66 -18.85 66.97
CA TYR A 242 28.24 -19.46 65.67
C TYR A 242 28.13 -18.41 64.51
N GLN A 243 29.18 -18.18 63.71
CA GLN A 243 29.12 -17.46 62.40
C GLN A 243 30.30 -17.86 61.46
N GLU A 244 30.23 -17.44 60.18
CA GLU A 244 31.17 -17.67 59.05
C GLU A 244 31.05 -19.05 58.34
N ARG A 245 31.25 -19.23 57.02
CA ARG A 245 31.78 -18.32 55.94
C ARG A 245 31.20 -18.69 54.53
N LYS A 246 31.44 -17.83 53.52
CA LYS A 246 31.06 -17.97 52.07
C LYS A 246 32.24 -18.62 51.27
N GLU A 247 32.33 -18.78 49.92
CA GLU A 247 31.67 -18.17 48.74
C GLU A 247 32.02 -18.89 47.38
N GLN A 248 31.41 -18.47 46.25
CA GLN A 248 31.82 -18.68 44.82
C GLN A 248 31.67 -20.12 44.23
N GLN A 249 31.73 -20.48 42.91
CA GLN A 249 31.91 -19.89 41.54
C GLN A 249 31.42 -21.00 40.50
N LEU A 250 31.23 -20.91 39.16
CA LEU A 250 31.04 -19.93 38.05
C LEU A 250 30.43 -20.67 36.79
N LEU A 251 30.44 -20.06 35.57
CA LEU A 251 29.92 -20.47 34.23
C LEU A 251 28.36 -20.57 34.10
N GLN A 252 27.62 -19.94 33.17
CA GLN A 252 27.82 -19.46 31.77
C GLN A 252 27.75 -20.63 30.75
N GLU A 253 27.03 -20.61 29.63
CA GLU A 253 26.51 -19.51 28.77
C GLU A 253 25.03 -19.70 28.34
N GLU A 254 24.32 -18.61 27.98
CA GLU A 254 23.01 -18.66 27.32
C GLU A 254 22.79 -17.50 26.30
N ILE A 255 22.11 -17.81 25.19
CA ILE A 255 21.36 -16.88 24.30
C ILE A 255 22.16 -15.75 23.59
N MET A 256 22.71 -16.09 22.42
CA MET A 256 22.63 -15.25 21.21
C MET A 256 22.16 -16.15 20.05
N ARG A 257 20.84 -16.24 19.81
CA ARG A 257 20.04 -15.35 18.94
C ARG A 257 20.60 -15.27 17.50
N ILE A 258 20.05 -16.01 16.54
CA ILE A 258 18.73 -15.84 15.86
C ILE A 258 18.81 -14.86 14.68
N ASN A 259 18.25 -15.30 13.54
CA ASN A 259 18.14 -14.61 12.25
C ASN A 259 19.48 -14.42 11.49
N ALA A 260 19.49 -14.33 10.16
CA ALA A 260 18.36 -14.13 9.25
C ALA A 260 18.36 -15.06 8.03
N ASP A 261 17.15 -15.33 7.54
CA ASP A 261 16.73 -15.35 6.14
C ASP A 261 17.80 -15.52 5.03
N VAL A 262 17.61 -16.52 4.17
CA VAL A 262 16.81 -16.31 2.94
C VAL A 262 16.38 -17.65 2.34
N MET A 263 15.15 -17.66 1.81
CA MET A 263 14.51 -18.83 1.22
C MET A 263 15.19 -19.40 -0.03
N ARG A 264 14.99 -20.72 -0.20
CA ARG A 264 14.98 -21.45 -1.47
C ARG A 264 14.48 -20.59 -2.66
N ALA A 265 15.28 -20.44 -3.71
CA ALA A 265 14.80 -20.28 -5.08
C ALA A 265 15.92 -20.52 -6.11
N LYS A 266 15.60 -21.23 -7.20
CA LYS A 266 16.39 -21.43 -8.44
C LYS A 266 17.68 -22.26 -8.25
N GLU A 267 17.81 -23.47 -8.78
CA GLU A 267 16.94 -24.22 -9.71
C GLU A 267 16.62 -23.50 -11.04
N LYS A 268 17.61 -23.45 -11.95
CA LYS A 268 17.48 -23.79 -13.39
C LYS A 268 18.76 -23.49 -14.17
N ARG A 269 19.42 -24.56 -14.61
CA ARG A 269 20.48 -24.75 -15.62
C ARG A 269 21.01 -26.17 -15.32
N MET A 270 20.65 -27.26 -16.01
CA MET A 270 20.01 -27.39 -17.32
C MET A 270 20.77 -26.69 -18.45
N GLU A 271 21.99 -27.15 -18.70
CA GLU A 271 22.66 -27.19 -20.02
C GLU A 271 24.06 -27.83 -19.86
N GLU A 272 24.18 -29.15 -20.01
CA GLU A 272 25.48 -29.81 -20.28
C GLU A 272 25.36 -31.26 -20.84
N GLU A 273 24.37 -31.50 -21.72
CA GLU A 273 24.44 -32.66 -22.64
C GLU A 273 25.31 -32.31 -23.85
N LYS A 274 26.52 -32.90 -23.97
CA LYS A 274 27.19 -33.22 -25.26
C LYS A 274 28.53 -33.94 -25.12
N LEU A 275 28.77 -34.86 -26.06
CA LEU A 275 29.99 -35.70 -26.26
C LEU A 275 30.30 -36.72 -25.14
N ALA A 276 30.87 -37.90 -25.41
CA ALA A 276 30.98 -38.66 -26.67
C ALA A 276 31.45 -40.11 -26.38
N ASN A 277 31.07 -41.09 -27.22
CA ASN A 277 32.02 -41.72 -28.16
C ASN A 277 31.40 -42.79 -29.06
N THR A 278 32.13 -43.13 -30.12
CA THR A 278 31.81 -44.15 -31.13
C THR A 278 32.68 -45.40 -30.98
N ARG A 279 32.22 -46.55 -31.51
CA ARG A 279 32.95 -47.49 -32.41
C ARG A 279 32.30 -48.87 -32.47
N ALA A 280 31.80 -49.24 -33.66
CA ALA A 280 31.74 -50.63 -34.15
C ALA A 280 31.57 -50.60 -35.69
N MET A 281 32.40 -51.35 -36.40
CA MET A 281 32.37 -51.56 -37.86
C MET A 281 32.91 -52.98 -38.15
N ASP A 282 32.88 -53.38 -39.42
CA ASP A 282 33.56 -54.55 -40.01
C ASP A 282 32.98 -55.96 -39.76
N TYR A 283 32.13 -56.43 -40.69
CA TYR A 283 32.20 -57.82 -41.19
C TYR A 283 31.57 -57.99 -42.60
N LEU A 284 31.92 -59.11 -43.27
CA LEU A 284 31.39 -59.63 -44.56
C LEU A 284 31.71 -58.85 -45.86
N LYS A 285 32.76 -59.30 -46.59
CA LYS A 285 33.11 -58.82 -47.95
C LYS A 285 33.73 -59.92 -48.85
N GLN A 286 33.22 -61.16 -48.82
CA GLN A 286 33.86 -62.33 -49.47
C GLN A 286 32.85 -63.38 -50.01
N LYS A 287 32.44 -63.35 -51.30
CA LYS A 287 31.64 -64.44 -51.95
C LYS A 287 31.48 -64.36 -53.50
N MET A 288 32.54 -64.50 -54.33
CA MET A 288 32.46 -64.23 -55.80
C MET A 288 33.43 -65.06 -56.70
N GLU A 289 33.37 -66.41 -56.80
CA GLU A 289 34.50 -67.16 -57.43
C GLU A 289 34.35 -68.62 -57.98
N ARG A 290 33.31 -69.05 -58.74
CA ARG A 290 33.28 -70.41 -59.40
C ARG A 290 32.30 -70.57 -60.59
N GLU A 291 32.70 -70.64 -61.88
CA GLU A 291 31.73 -70.96 -62.98
C GLU A 291 32.20 -71.41 -64.41
N GLU A 292 33.48 -71.72 -64.72
CA GLU A 292 34.02 -71.46 -66.09
C GLU A 292 34.53 -72.62 -67.01
N GLU A 293 34.05 -73.88 -66.95
CA GLU A 293 34.62 -75.01 -67.75
C GLU A 293 33.57 -75.89 -68.50
N PHE A 294 33.59 -75.99 -69.84
CA PHE A 294 32.69 -76.90 -70.61
C PHE A 294 33.21 -77.47 -71.98
N GLU A 295 32.50 -77.31 -73.10
CA GLU A 295 32.43 -78.29 -74.24
C GLU A 295 32.73 -77.73 -75.66
N ALA A 296 33.38 -78.54 -76.53
CA ALA A 296 33.47 -78.38 -77.99
C ALA A 296 33.96 -79.67 -78.72
N GLU A 297 33.30 -80.19 -79.80
CA GLU A 297 33.85 -81.17 -80.80
C GLU A 297 32.86 -81.54 -81.99
N GLN A 298 33.36 -82.14 -83.11
CA GLN A 298 32.69 -82.97 -84.20
C GLN A 298 32.14 -82.37 -85.57
N GLU A 299 32.55 -82.92 -86.76
CA GLU A 299 31.82 -82.82 -88.10
C GLU A 299 32.43 -83.63 -89.33
N ARG A 300 31.67 -83.87 -90.47
CA ARG A 300 32.05 -83.97 -91.96
C ARG A 300 31.37 -85.01 -92.96
N ILE A 301 31.49 -84.76 -94.29
CA ILE A 301 31.37 -85.64 -95.55
C ILE A 301 29.99 -85.80 -96.29
N LYS A 302 29.93 -85.83 -97.68
CA LYS A 302 29.00 -86.54 -98.67
C LYS A 302 29.02 -86.00 -100.18
N LYS A 303 28.72 -86.79 -101.26
CA LYS A 303 28.42 -86.37 -102.71
C LYS A 303 28.06 -87.51 -103.75
N GLU A 304 27.57 -87.22 -105.00
CA GLU A 304 27.23 -88.20 -106.12
C GLU A 304 27.19 -87.63 -107.61
N LYS A 305 26.65 -88.36 -108.65
CA LYS A 305 26.88 -88.26 -110.16
C LYS A 305 25.64 -88.48 -111.13
N GLU A 306 25.76 -88.24 -112.48
CA GLU A 306 24.80 -88.58 -113.61
C GLU A 306 25.43 -88.48 -115.07
N LYS A 307 24.77 -88.86 -116.22
CA LYS A 307 25.32 -88.76 -117.62
C LYS A 307 24.43 -88.52 -118.92
N GLU A 308 23.82 -89.52 -119.62
CA GLU A 308 24.11 -89.76 -121.10
C GLU A 308 23.06 -89.60 -122.27
N ILE A 309 21.75 -89.84 -122.10
CA ILE A 309 20.81 -90.39 -123.14
C ILE A 309 20.49 -89.49 -124.38
N THR A 310 21.07 -89.73 -125.59
CA THR A 310 21.07 -88.70 -126.68
C THR A 310 20.29 -88.96 -128.01
N ARG A 311 20.57 -90.01 -128.82
CA ARG A 311 20.40 -89.93 -130.31
C ARG A 311 18.99 -90.00 -130.93
N LEU A 312 18.00 -90.70 -130.35
CA LEU A 312 16.70 -90.99 -131.01
C LEU A 312 15.72 -89.79 -131.13
N ARG A 313 16.17 -88.57 -130.80
CA ARG A 313 15.31 -87.40 -130.59
C ARG A 313 14.90 -86.66 -131.89
N ALA A 314 15.75 -86.71 -132.93
CA ALA A 314 15.73 -85.75 -134.04
C ALA A 314 14.61 -85.91 -135.09
N LEU A 315 14.12 -87.12 -135.42
CA LEU A 315 13.02 -87.23 -136.40
C LEU A 315 11.66 -86.88 -135.81
N GLN A 316 11.49 -87.04 -134.49
CA GLN A 316 10.32 -86.55 -133.77
C GLN A 316 10.27 -85.01 -133.70
N GLU A 317 11.41 -84.34 -133.94
CA GLU A 317 11.61 -82.89 -133.77
C GLU A 317 10.71 -82.12 -134.75
N ARG A 318 10.83 -82.32 -136.06
CA ARG A 318 10.02 -81.61 -137.08
C ARG A 318 8.51 -81.73 -136.92
N ALA A 319 8.01 -82.84 -136.38
CA ALA A 319 6.59 -83.05 -136.09
C ALA A 319 6.15 -82.40 -134.76
N LYS A 320 7.09 -82.18 -133.83
CA LYS A 320 6.90 -81.29 -132.68
C LYS A 320 6.96 -79.83 -133.13
N ASP A 321 7.84 -79.46 -134.05
CA ASP A 321 8.09 -78.06 -134.45
C ASP A 321 6.82 -77.35 -134.95
N TYR A 322 6.07 -77.92 -135.91
CA TYR A 322 4.82 -77.28 -136.38
C TYR A 322 3.72 -77.21 -135.30
N LYS A 323 3.69 -78.17 -134.36
CA LYS A 323 2.83 -78.05 -133.16
C LYS A 323 3.35 -76.96 -132.22
N ALA A 324 4.66 -76.88 -132.02
CA ALA A 324 5.33 -75.89 -131.20
C ALA A 324 5.17 -74.47 -131.76
N GLU A 325 4.99 -74.26 -133.07
CA GLU A 325 4.59 -72.96 -133.62
C GLU A 325 3.18 -72.55 -133.18
N GLN A 326 2.18 -73.42 -133.33
CA GLN A 326 0.83 -73.12 -132.85
C GLN A 326 0.76 -72.99 -131.33
N ASP A 327 1.52 -73.82 -130.61
CA ASP A 327 1.61 -73.78 -129.15
C ASP A 327 2.45 -72.61 -128.66
N ALA A 328 3.41 -72.09 -129.43
CA ALA A 328 4.09 -70.82 -129.15
C ALA A 328 3.17 -69.62 -129.38
N ILE A 329 2.28 -69.64 -130.37
CA ILE A 329 1.25 -68.61 -130.55
C ILE A 329 0.23 -68.66 -129.39
N ARG A 330 -0.18 -69.86 -128.95
CA ARG A 330 -1.02 -70.02 -127.75
C ARG A 330 -0.29 -69.64 -126.46
N ALA A 331 1.00 -69.94 -126.34
CA ALA A 331 1.84 -69.56 -125.21
C ALA A 331 2.01 -68.04 -125.14
N LYS A 332 2.32 -67.36 -126.24
CA LYS A 332 2.36 -65.89 -126.30
C LYS A 332 1.04 -65.25 -125.90
N ARG A 333 -0.10 -65.72 -126.42
CA ARG A 333 -1.43 -65.21 -126.01
C ARG A 333 -1.72 -65.49 -124.53
N SER A 334 -1.34 -66.65 -124.02
CA SER A 334 -1.49 -67.01 -122.59
C SER A 334 -0.57 -66.18 -121.69
N GLN A 335 0.64 -65.89 -122.17
CA GLN A 335 1.61 -65.01 -121.53
C GLN A 335 1.05 -63.59 -121.50
N ASP A 336 0.63 -63.00 -122.63
CA ASP A 336 -0.01 -61.68 -122.71
C ASP A 336 -1.20 -61.53 -121.75
N ILE A 337 -2.06 -62.56 -121.63
CA ILE A 337 -3.19 -62.58 -120.70
C ILE A 337 -2.70 -62.64 -119.25
N SER A 338 -1.67 -63.44 -118.96
CA SER A 338 -1.07 -63.56 -117.61
C SER A 338 -0.36 -62.26 -117.22
N ASP A 339 0.38 -61.65 -118.13
CA ASP A 339 1.04 -60.35 -118.04
C ASP A 339 0.03 -59.22 -117.77
N ARG A 340 -1.09 -59.19 -118.50
CA ARG A 340 -2.18 -58.22 -118.27
C ARG A 340 -2.82 -58.43 -116.90
N LYS A 341 -3.13 -59.68 -116.51
CA LYS A 341 -3.65 -60.01 -115.18
C LYS A 341 -2.67 -59.63 -114.08
N TRP A 342 -1.37 -59.89 -114.26
CA TRP A 342 -0.33 -59.53 -113.30
C TRP A 342 -0.18 -58.01 -113.18
N ARG A 343 -0.13 -57.26 -114.28
CA ARG A 343 -0.11 -55.78 -114.25
C ARG A 343 -1.34 -55.19 -113.55
N MET A 344 -2.52 -55.76 -113.78
CA MET A 344 -3.74 -55.38 -113.05
C MET A 344 -3.65 -55.71 -111.56
N GLN A 345 -3.19 -56.92 -111.19
CA GLN A 345 -2.99 -57.30 -109.79
C GLN A 345 -1.94 -56.44 -109.09
N GLN A 346 -0.82 -56.09 -109.73
CA GLN A 346 0.16 -55.16 -109.17
C GLN A 346 -0.42 -53.75 -109.00
N LYS A 347 -1.22 -53.27 -109.97
CA LYS A 347 -1.93 -51.98 -109.85
C LYS A 347 -2.94 -52.00 -108.70
N GLU A 348 -3.73 -53.06 -108.56
CA GLU A 348 -4.66 -53.22 -107.44
C GLU A 348 -3.95 -53.34 -106.08
N LEU A 349 -2.82 -54.03 -106.00
CA LEU A 349 -2.02 -54.14 -104.78
C LEU A 349 -1.36 -52.80 -104.42
N ALA A 350 -0.88 -52.05 -105.41
CA ALA A 350 -0.36 -50.70 -105.21
C ALA A 350 -1.47 -49.73 -104.77
N GLU A 351 -2.65 -49.79 -105.39
CA GLU A 351 -3.81 -48.99 -104.98
C GLU A 351 -4.32 -49.34 -103.58
N LYS A 352 -4.37 -50.63 -103.22
CA LYS A 352 -4.72 -51.07 -101.86
C LYS A 352 -3.71 -50.52 -100.86
N LYS A 353 -2.40 -50.74 -101.05
CA LYS A 353 -1.34 -50.16 -100.22
C LYS A 353 -1.44 -48.64 -100.09
N ALA A 354 -1.70 -47.92 -101.20
CA ALA A 354 -1.83 -46.46 -101.18
C ALA A 354 -3.07 -46.00 -100.39
N ARG A 355 -4.20 -46.72 -100.48
CA ARG A 355 -5.41 -46.46 -99.68
C ARG A 355 -5.16 -46.78 -98.20
N ASP A 356 -4.53 -47.90 -97.89
CA ASP A 356 -4.20 -48.32 -96.52
C ASP A 356 -3.21 -47.33 -95.87
N GLU A 357 -2.19 -46.89 -96.61
CA GLU A 357 -1.29 -45.82 -96.17
C GLU A 357 -2.01 -44.48 -95.96
N ALA A 358 -2.94 -44.10 -96.84
CA ALA A 358 -3.73 -42.88 -96.70
C ALA A 358 -4.63 -42.94 -95.45
N ASN A 359 -5.27 -44.08 -95.21
CA ASN A 359 -6.08 -44.35 -94.02
C ASN A 359 -5.22 -44.30 -92.74
N LEU A 360 -4.03 -44.92 -92.74
CA LEU A 360 -3.08 -44.85 -91.63
C LEU A 360 -2.55 -43.43 -91.38
N LYS A 361 -2.32 -42.63 -92.43
CA LYS A 361 -1.94 -41.21 -92.31
C LYS A 361 -3.10 -40.39 -91.73
N ALA A 362 -4.33 -40.60 -92.18
CA ALA A 362 -5.52 -39.94 -91.64
C ALA A 362 -5.76 -40.29 -90.16
N ALA A 363 -5.74 -41.58 -89.80
CA ALA A 363 -5.92 -42.03 -88.42
C ALA A 363 -4.82 -41.52 -87.48
N ARG A 364 -3.56 -41.40 -87.95
CA ARG A 364 -2.48 -40.76 -87.18
C ARG A 364 -2.71 -39.26 -86.97
N LEU A 365 -3.19 -38.53 -87.99
CA LEU A 365 -3.53 -37.11 -87.86
C LEU A 365 -4.72 -36.90 -86.91
N GLU A 366 -5.71 -37.78 -86.91
CA GLU A 366 -6.82 -37.78 -85.97
C GLU A 366 -6.35 -38.10 -84.54
N GLN A 367 -5.49 -39.11 -84.36
CA GLN A 367 -4.86 -39.41 -83.06
C GLN A 367 -4.06 -38.22 -82.50
N VAL A 368 -3.30 -37.52 -83.34
CA VAL A 368 -2.56 -36.30 -82.95
C VAL A 368 -3.53 -35.20 -82.52
N LYS A 369 -4.54 -34.88 -83.31
CA LYS A 369 -5.56 -33.86 -82.97
C LYS A 369 -6.31 -34.20 -81.68
N ASN A 370 -6.67 -35.47 -81.47
CA ASN A 370 -7.34 -35.91 -80.25
C ASN A 370 -6.42 -35.79 -79.03
N LYS A 371 -5.11 -36.08 -79.18
CA LYS A 371 -4.12 -35.84 -78.12
C LYS A 371 -3.94 -34.35 -77.81
N GLU A 372 -3.83 -33.51 -78.84
CA GLU A 372 -3.73 -32.04 -78.69
C GLU A 372 -4.97 -31.47 -77.98
N TYR A 373 -6.17 -31.95 -78.33
CA TYR A 373 -7.42 -31.57 -77.69
C TYR A 373 -7.49 -32.00 -76.21
N CYS A 374 -7.07 -33.22 -75.88
CA CYS A 374 -6.97 -33.66 -74.48
C CYS A 374 -5.97 -32.81 -73.68
N MET A 375 -4.77 -32.57 -74.22
CA MET A 375 -3.76 -31.72 -73.57
C MET A 375 -4.25 -30.27 -73.37
N MET A 376 -5.04 -29.73 -74.31
CA MET A 376 -5.67 -28.41 -74.18
C MET A 376 -6.75 -28.38 -73.09
N LEU A 377 -7.57 -29.43 -72.98
CA LEU A 377 -8.55 -29.59 -71.89
C LEU A 377 -7.87 -29.73 -70.53
N GLU A 378 -6.79 -30.50 -70.44
CA GLU A 378 -5.99 -30.68 -69.22
C GLU A 378 -5.34 -29.37 -68.78
N ALA A 379 -4.63 -28.68 -69.66
CA ALA A 379 -4.03 -27.37 -69.36
C ALA A 379 -5.07 -26.29 -68.97
N ASN A 380 -6.31 -26.38 -69.46
CA ASN A 380 -7.38 -25.47 -69.05
C ASN A 380 -8.03 -25.87 -67.72
N ARG A 381 -8.06 -27.16 -67.36
CA ARG A 381 -8.41 -27.60 -65.99
C ARG A 381 -7.37 -27.11 -64.99
N GLU A 382 -6.09 -27.36 -65.26
CA GLU A 382 -4.97 -26.90 -64.43
C GLU A 382 -4.99 -25.38 -64.19
N LYS A 383 -5.25 -24.57 -65.23
CA LYS A 383 -5.46 -23.11 -65.07
C LYS A 383 -6.64 -22.79 -64.16
N ALA A 384 -7.78 -23.45 -64.36
CA ALA A 384 -8.96 -23.23 -63.52
C ALA A 384 -8.77 -23.69 -62.07
N ASP A 385 -7.94 -24.72 -61.84
CA ASP A 385 -7.53 -25.17 -60.51
C ASP A 385 -6.56 -24.17 -59.86
N MET A 386 -5.53 -23.72 -60.59
CA MET A 386 -4.60 -22.68 -60.14
C MET A 386 -5.31 -21.36 -59.82
N GLU A 387 -6.25 -20.91 -60.65
CA GLU A 387 -7.07 -19.73 -60.37
C GLU A 387 -7.92 -19.88 -59.11
N ARG A 388 -8.45 -21.07 -58.84
CA ARG A 388 -9.22 -21.34 -57.61
C ARG A 388 -8.31 -21.29 -56.38
N VAL A 389 -7.11 -21.87 -56.46
CA VAL A 389 -6.09 -21.82 -55.38
C VAL A 389 -5.60 -20.39 -55.14
N LEU A 390 -5.35 -19.60 -56.19
CA LEU A 390 -4.94 -18.21 -56.07
C LEU A 390 -6.05 -17.35 -55.43
N LYS A 391 -7.33 -17.58 -55.78
CA LYS A 391 -8.47 -16.90 -55.15
C LYS A 391 -8.58 -17.23 -53.66
N THR A 392 -8.47 -18.50 -53.26
CA THR A 392 -8.52 -18.87 -51.84
C THR A 392 -7.31 -18.37 -51.04
N GLN A 393 -6.11 -18.35 -51.64
CA GLN A 393 -4.91 -17.74 -51.01
C GLN A 393 -5.06 -16.23 -50.82
N LEU A 394 -5.58 -15.50 -51.82
CA LEU A 394 -5.83 -14.05 -51.71
C LEU A 394 -6.89 -13.75 -50.64
N GLU A 395 -7.94 -14.58 -50.53
CA GLU A 395 -8.91 -14.49 -49.45
C GLU A 395 -8.31 -14.78 -48.07
N GLN A 396 -7.41 -15.76 -47.94
CA GLN A 396 -6.70 -16.06 -46.69
C GLN A 396 -5.84 -14.87 -46.26
N ILE A 397 -5.01 -14.35 -47.16
CA ILE A 397 -4.17 -13.16 -46.94
C ILE A 397 -5.01 -11.93 -46.57
N ALA A 398 -6.22 -11.78 -47.12
CA ALA A 398 -7.14 -10.71 -46.75
C ALA A 398 -7.68 -10.89 -45.31
N LYS A 399 -8.12 -12.10 -44.97
CA LYS A 399 -8.65 -12.45 -43.63
C LYS A 399 -7.56 -12.31 -42.55
N GLU A 400 -6.34 -12.75 -42.83
CA GLU A 400 -5.16 -12.59 -41.96
C GLU A 400 -4.86 -11.10 -41.69
N LYS A 401 -4.83 -10.26 -42.74
CA LYS A 401 -4.63 -8.81 -42.61
C LYS A 401 -5.76 -8.10 -41.85
N GLU A 402 -6.99 -8.63 -41.87
CA GLU A 402 -8.06 -8.12 -41.01
C GLU A 402 -7.87 -8.50 -39.54
N VAL A 403 -7.45 -9.74 -39.25
CA VAL A 403 -7.17 -10.19 -37.88
C VAL A 403 -5.97 -9.42 -37.30
N GLU A 404 -4.90 -9.26 -38.08
CA GLU A 404 -3.73 -8.46 -37.71
C GLU A 404 -4.09 -6.99 -37.43
N LYS A 405 -4.94 -6.37 -38.25
CA LYS A 405 -5.47 -5.02 -37.97
C LYS A 405 -6.24 -4.94 -36.66
N LYS A 406 -7.18 -5.86 -36.43
CA LYS A 406 -7.99 -5.91 -35.20
C LYS A 406 -7.09 -6.08 -33.96
N TYR A 407 -6.13 -7.00 -34.01
CA TYR A 407 -5.14 -7.19 -32.95
C TYR A 407 -4.29 -5.94 -32.70
N ASN A 408 -3.82 -5.27 -33.77
CA ASN A 408 -3.05 -4.02 -33.64
C ASN A 408 -3.89 -2.87 -33.07
N GLU A 409 -5.17 -2.75 -33.44
CA GLU A 409 -6.09 -1.78 -32.83
C GLU A 409 -6.33 -2.07 -31.34
N GLU A 410 -6.55 -3.33 -30.97
CA GLU A 410 -6.72 -3.76 -29.59
C GLU A 410 -5.45 -3.50 -28.75
N ALA A 411 -4.27 -3.82 -29.29
CA ALA A 411 -2.99 -3.50 -28.67
C ALA A 411 -2.78 -1.99 -28.51
N GLN A 412 -3.17 -1.17 -29.49
CA GLN A 412 -3.12 0.29 -29.39
C GLN A 412 -4.09 0.85 -28.34
N ARG A 413 -5.32 0.32 -28.26
CA ARG A 413 -6.32 0.69 -27.24
C ARG A 413 -5.84 0.29 -25.85
N HIS A 414 -5.29 -0.90 -25.69
CA HIS A 414 -4.70 -1.38 -24.43
C HIS A 414 -3.50 -0.51 -24.01
N ALA A 415 -2.58 -0.20 -24.92
CA ALA A 415 -1.45 0.69 -24.65
C ALA A 415 -1.89 2.14 -24.35
N ALA A 416 -2.99 2.62 -24.94
CA ALA A 416 -3.58 3.92 -24.60
C ALA A 416 -4.17 3.91 -23.18
N SER A 417 -4.88 2.85 -22.79
CA SER A 417 -5.40 2.63 -21.44
C SER A 417 -4.28 2.58 -20.39
N LEU A 418 -3.22 1.79 -20.62
CA LEU A 418 -2.05 1.74 -19.74
C LEU A 418 -1.39 3.12 -19.58
N ARG A 419 -1.23 3.89 -20.68
CA ARG A 419 -0.71 5.27 -20.61
C ARG A 419 -1.65 6.24 -19.89
N GLN A 420 -2.96 5.97 -19.84
CA GLN A 420 -3.88 6.72 -18.99
C GLN A 420 -3.71 6.33 -17.51
N GLN A 421 -3.72 5.04 -17.19
CA GLN A 421 -3.52 4.53 -15.81
C GLN A 421 -2.21 5.02 -15.19
N VAL A 422 -1.10 5.04 -15.95
CA VAL A 422 0.18 5.59 -15.47
C VAL A 422 0.05 7.08 -15.13
N ARG A 423 -0.57 7.90 -15.99
CA ARG A 423 -0.78 9.34 -15.71
C ARG A 423 -1.71 9.59 -14.53
N GLU A 424 -2.70 8.73 -14.32
CA GLU A 424 -3.59 8.77 -13.15
C GLU A 424 -2.83 8.42 -11.86
N GLN A 425 -2.00 7.37 -11.88
CA GLN A 425 -1.12 7.01 -10.76
C GLN A 425 -0.06 8.09 -10.48
N GLU A 426 0.52 8.71 -11.49
CA GLU A 426 1.44 9.86 -11.35
C GLU A 426 0.75 11.06 -10.70
N GLN A 427 -0.50 11.37 -11.09
CA GLN A 427 -1.28 12.44 -10.48
C GLN A 427 -1.62 12.15 -9.01
N VAL A 428 -2.02 10.92 -8.68
CA VAL A 428 -2.25 10.49 -7.29
C VAL A 428 -0.95 10.54 -6.49
N ALA A 429 0.18 10.07 -7.03
CA ALA A 429 1.48 10.15 -6.37
C ALA A 429 1.91 11.62 -6.12
N LEU A 430 1.61 12.53 -7.05
CA LEU A 430 1.85 13.96 -6.91
C LEU A 430 0.93 14.60 -5.85
N GLN A 431 -0.34 14.20 -5.80
CA GLN A 431 -1.29 14.63 -4.76
C GLN A 431 -0.84 14.14 -3.38
N ASN A 432 -0.60 12.84 -3.22
CA ASN A 432 -0.09 12.24 -1.98
C ASN A 432 1.27 12.82 -1.55
N ARG A 433 2.09 13.35 -2.47
CA ARG A 433 3.31 14.10 -2.14
C ARG A 433 3.00 15.53 -1.66
N ARG A 434 2.07 16.24 -2.31
CA ARG A 434 1.61 17.57 -1.90
C ARG A 434 0.90 17.55 -0.55
N GLU A 435 0.17 16.48 -0.26
CA GLU A 435 -0.53 16.29 1.01
C GLU A 435 0.45 16.01 2.15
N ARG A 436 1.37 15.05 2.00
CA ARG A 436 2.45 14.83 2.98
C ARG A 436 3.33 16.06 3.24
N LEU A 437 3.51 16.93 2.25
CA LEU A 437 4.19 18.21 2.45
C LEU A 437 3.32 19.19 3.27
N LYS A 438 2.03 19.35 2.94
CA LYS A 438 1.09 20.16 3.74
C LYS A 438 0.91 19.61 5.16
N GLU A 439 0.98 18.31 5.35
CA GLU A 439 0.97 17.66 6.67
C GLU A 439 2.24 18.00 7.44
N ALA A 440 3.42 17.91 6.81
CA ALA A 440 4.66 18.35 7.43
C ALA A 440 4.62 19.86 7.79
N ASP A 441 4.15 20.72 6.88
CA ASP A 441 3.99 22.17 7.12
C ASP A 441 3.04 22.44 8.31
N ARG A 442 1.93 21.68 8.42
CA ARG A 442 1.02 21.74 9.57
C ARG A 442 1.71 21.29 10.86
N MET A 443 2.39 20.14 10.86
CA MET A 443 3.11 19.66 12.04
C MET A 443 4.18 20.67 12.49
N PHE A 444 4.89 21.32 11.57
CA PHE A 444 5.85 22.37 11.92
C PHE A 444 5.19 23.61 12.53
N GLU A 445 4.06 24.07 12.00
CA GLU A 445 3.35 25.24 12.54
C GLU A 445 2.60 24.91 13.84
N GLU A 446 2.07 23.69 14.01
CA GLU A 446 1.50 23.20 15.27
C GLU A 446 2.56 23.06 16.37
N GLU A 447 3.73 22.49 16.05
CA GLU A 447 4.87 22.41 16.99
C GLU A 447 5.43 23.81 17.31
N ARG A 448 5.45 24.73 16.34
CA ARG A 448 5.80 26.14 16.57
C ARG A 448 4.81 26.81 17.53
N GLN A 449 3.50 26.60 17.34
CA GLN A 449 2.46 27.12 18.23
C GLN A 449 2.47 26.45 19.61
N ARG A 450 2.84 25.17 19.71
CA ARG A 450 3.14 24.48 20.97
C ARG A 450 4.32 25.15 21.68
N ASN A 451 5.42 25.38 20.98
CA ASN A 451 6.61 26.03 21.55
C ASN A 451 6.36 27.48 21.99
N MET A 452 5.59 28.28 21.24
CA MET A 452 5.17 29.62 21.68
C MET A 452 4.35 29.56 22.99
N ARG A 453 3.31 28.72 23.05
CA ARG A 453 2.52 28.51 24.29
C ARG A 453 3.36 28.02 25.46
N LEU A 454 4.32 27.14 25.22
CA LEU A 454 5.27 26.68 26.23
C LEU A 454 6.19 27.80 26.73
N LEU A 455 6.64 28.71 25.86
CA LEU A 455 7.42 29.88 26.26
C LEU A 455 6.60 30.85 27.11
N GLU A 456 5.37 31.17 26.70
CA GLU A 456 4.44 32.02 27.47
C GLU A 456 4.17 31.46 28.87
N VAL A 457 3.95 30.15 29.02
CA VAL A 457 3.77 29.49 30.32
C VAL A 457 5.06 29.49 31.15
N LYS A 458 6.21 29.27 30.53
CA LYS A 458 7.52 29.34 31.21
C LYS A 458 7.79 30.75 31.74
N GLU A 459 7.51 31.79 30.96
CA GLU A 459 7.67 33.19 31.37
C GLU A 459 6.69 33.58 32.49
N ARG A 460 5.40 33.24 32.37
CA ARG A 460 4.42 33.42 33.47
C ARG A 460 4.94 32.82 34.78
N LYS A 461 5.40 31.56 34.75
CA LYS A 461 5.89 30.86 35.95
C LYS A 461 7.19 31.43 36.52
N LEU A 462 8.06 31.99 35.69
CA LEU A 462 9.26 32.69 36.15
C LEU A 462 8.92 34.05 36.78
N GLN A 463 7.88 34.74 36.29
CA GLN A 463 7.34 35.94 36.92
C GLN A 463 6.65 35.61 38.26
N GLU A 464 5.83 34.56 38.32
CA GLU A 464 5.23 34.03 39.55
C GLU A 464 6.29 33.64 40.59
N LEU A 465 7.40 33.02 40.17
CA LEU A 465 8.52 32.69 41.06
C LEU A 465 9.10 33.94 41.72
N LYS A 466 9.36 35.00 40.95
CA LYS A 466 9.85 36.29 41.47
C LYS A 466 8.81 36.99 42.36
N ALA A 467 7.52 36.90 42.00
CA ALA A 467 6.42 37.42 42.81
C ALA A 467 6.28 36.69 44.18
N THR A 468 6.74 35.44 44.30
CA THR A 468 6.76 34.71 45.59
C THR A 468 7.90 35.12 46.54
N GLY A 469 8.63 36.21 46.27
CA GLY A 469 9.60 36.81 47.21
C GLY A 469 10.93 36.05 47.36
N ILE A 470 11.17 35.04 46.53
CA ILE A 470 12.38 34.19 46.58
C ILE A 470 13.60 35.01 46.16
N PRO A 471 14.76 34.88 46.85
CA PRO A 471 15.99 35.59 46.47
C PRO A 471 16.39 35.34 45.01
N GLU A 472 16.65 36.42 44.26
CA GLU A 472 16.86 36.39 42.79
C GLU A 472 18.01 35.46 42.34
N LYS A 473 18.99 35.20 43.22
CA LYS A 473 20.00 34.13 43.10
C LYS A 473 19.40 32.79 42.63
N TYR A 474 18.25 32.42 43.18
CA TYR A 474 17.55 31.17 42.88
C TYR A 474 16.67 31.28 41.64
N CYS A 475 15.99 32.42 41.44
CA CYS A 475 15.23 32.69 40.21
C CYS A 475 16.12 32.61 38.95
N VAL A 476 17.27 33.29 38.95
CA VAL A 476 18.26 33.22 37.85
C VAL A 476 18.81 31.80 37.65
N GLN A 477 18.93 31.00 38.73
CA GLN A 477 19.33 29.60 38.60
C GLN A 477 18.24 28.75 37.91
N VAL A 478 16.96 29.00 38.20
CA VAL A 478 15.82 28.36 37.51
C VAL A 478 15.75 28.80 36.05
N GLU A 479 15.88 30.09 35.74
CA GLU A 479 15.94 30.61 34.36
C GLU A 479 17.07 29.96 33.54
N ARG A 480 18.28 29.88 34.10
CA ARG A 480 19.43 29.29 33.40
C ARG A 480 19.24 27.79 33.14
N LYS A 481 18.50 27.08 34.02
CA LYS A 481 18.16 25.66 33.84
C LYS A 481 16.96 25.47 32.90
N SER A 482 15.96 26.36 32.93
CA SER A 482 14.78 26.27 32.06
C SER A 482 15.12 26.43 30.58
N ARG A 483 16.06 27.34 30.25
CA ARG A 483 16.59 27.50 28.89
C ARG A 483 17.25 26.22 28.36
N LYS A 484 17.87 25.41 29.22
CA LYS A 484 18.49 24.13 28.80
C LYS A 484 17.46 23.05 28.46
N ILE A 485 16.29 23.05 29.11
CA ILE A 485 15.19 22.10 28.83
C ILE A 485 14.64 22.29 27.41
N ILE A 486 14.76 23.50 26.85
CA ILE A 486 14.36 23.81 25.45
C ILE A 486 15.37 23.23 24.44
N THR A 487 16.63 23.06 24.83
CA THR A 487 17.74 22.72 23.91
C THR A 487 18.14 21.24 23.89
N ASP A 488 17.54 20.39 24.72
CA ASP A 488 17.94 18.97 24.83
C ASP A 488 16.96 18.06 24.05
N PRO A 489 17.29 17.60 22.83
CA PRO A 489 16.37 16.84 21.97
C PRO A 489 16.00 15.46 22.53
N ARG A 490 16.55 15.07 23.70
CA ARG A 490 16.22 13.82 24.40
C ARG A 490 14.86 13.87 25.09
N THR A 491 14.32 15.04 25.45
CA THR A 491 12.99 15.15 26.08
C THR A 491 11.84 14.99 25.08
N VAL A 492 12.12 14.98 23.78
CA VAL A 492 11.13 14.85 22.68
C VAL A 492 10.98 13.38 22.22
N LYS A 493 11.59 12.42 22.93
CA LYS A 493 11.65 10.99 22.55
C LYS A 493 11.52 10.01 23.73
N ALA A 494 10.76 10.37 24.76
CA ALA A 494 10.47 9.53 25.93
C ALA A 494 8.95 9.48 26.18
#